data_AF-A0A8T5EBG4-F1
#
_entry.id   AF-A0A8T5EBG4-F1
#
_cell.length_a   1.000
_cell.length_b   1.000
_cell.length_c   1.000
_cell.angle_alpha   90.00
_cell.angle_beta   90.00
_cell.angle_gamma   90.00
#
_symmetry.space_group_name_H-M   'P 1'
#
loop_
_entity.id
_entity.type
_entity.pdbx_description
1 polymer ?
#
loop_
_entity_poly.entity_id
_entity_poly.type
_entity_poly.pdbx_seq_one_letter_code
_entity_poly.pdbx_strand_id
1 'polypeptide(L)'
;MIRTIIQIAKSAGEIIEQEKKNKHEVMLKEDNSVVTTVDLKVNNFIISELKKYFPDKEIISEELISIPTKDSFFIIDPLDGTQEFLNCIDEPEKYTEYAVQIAYVEDGCPIMGVVYQPAIDKLYYAVKNKGAFLQQGTSIKRIFTKQSNRVVVGRYNIDEDLIKILSSKFSKTLSEVSQVGSFGIKVCQVAEGKYNSFVHTNFDNNKIHASLWDSSAPDIILREAGGRSFEMKTLVPIDYSSNKINLTQGYIATSNKSKVIIVFDVDGVLGNFEILKEKRDVAHITAVANNNLISFQEAKKLFITTREKLRAVDQFSTIDTMFHLGISKEEFYNIMNSVPIEGGISCNPNAKTILQYLSKNCTLVALTNTPYLANIETLDYLRLLEYFDKVYSIDKYNFIKPSVEIFERIKMDFGAEQGYSIGDNAHKDLLPAKEAGFKTILFGDKKKVSGVDYKIDDLAKLKEIINLKNDN
;
A
#
# COMPACT_ATOMS: atom_id res chain seq x y z
N MET A 1 6.26 22.50 5.63
CA MET A 1 5.45 22.11 4.46
C MET A 1 4.00 21.81 4.85
N ILE A 2 3.69 20.68 5.51
CA ILE A 2 2.28 20.28 5.78
C ILE A 2 1.44 21.35 6.50
N ARG A 3 1.99 22.05 7.50
CA ARG A 3 1.26 23.16 8.19
C ARG A 3 0.84 24.28 7.24
N THR A 4 1.70 24.62 6.29
CA THR A 4 1.42 25.62 5.23
C THR A 4 0.32 25.12 4.31
N ILE A 5 0.38 23.86 3.88
CA ILE A 5 -0.66 23.24 3.03
C ILE A 5 -2.02 23.24 3.75
N ILE A 6 -2.04 22.91 5.04
CA ILE A 6 -3.26 22.96 5.87
C ILE A 6 -3.83 24.38 5.90
N GLN A 7 -2.99 25.41 6.08
CA GLN A 7 -3.44 26.81 6.06
C GLN A 7 -4.02 27.20 4.71
N ILE A 8 -3.35 26.83 3.61
CA ILE A 8 -3.83 27.10 2.24
C ILE A 8 -5.18 26.42 2.01
N ALA A 9 -5.32 25.14 2.38
CA ALA A 9 -6.58 24.41 2.24
C ALA A 9 -7.72 25.06 3.05
N LYS A 10 -7.44 25.51 4.28
CA LYS A 10 -8.43 26.20 5.12
C LYS A 10 -8.86 27.54 4.51
N SER A 11 -7.92 28.36 4.06
CA SER A 11 -8.23 29.63 3.40
C SER A 11 -8.96 29.44 2.07
N ALA A 12 -8.64 28.39 1.31
CA ALA A 12 -9.39 28.00 0.12
C ALA A 12 -10.84 27.63 0.48
N GLY A 13 -11.03 26.86 1.54
CA GLY A 13 -12.36 26.53 2.05
C GLY A 13 -13.14 27.76 2.55
N GLU A 14 -12.50 28.75 3.16
CA GLU A 14 -13.14 30.02 3.52
C GLU A 14 -13.65 30.77 2.27
N ILE A 15 -12.89 30.75 1.17
CA ILE A 15 -13.33 31.32 -0.11
C ILE A 15 -14.57 30.58 -0.62
N ILE A 16 -14.56 29.24 -0.62
CA ILE A 16 -15.71 28.41 -1.04
C ILE A 16 -16.95 28.78 -0.23
N GLU A 17 -16.84 28.86 1.09
CA GLU A 17 -17.96 29.18 1.98
C GLU A 17 -18.50 30.61 1.77
N GLN A 18 -17.62 31.57 1.47
CA GLN A 18 -18.03 32.94 1.14
C GLN A 18 -18.77 33.01 -0.20
N GLU A 19 -18.32 32.24 -1.20
CA GLU A 19 -18.91 32.25 -2.54
C GLU A 19 -20.32 31.65 -2.62
N LYS A 20 -20.76 30.87 -1.62
CA LYS A 20 -22.16 30.38 -1.54
C LYS A 20 -23.20 31.49 -1.58
N LYS A 21 -22.84 32.69 -1.10
CA LYS A 21 -23.73 33.86 -1.04
C LYS A 21 -23.73 34.68 -2.32
N ASN A 22 -22.83 34.38 -3.25
CA ASN A 22 -22.65 35.10 -4.50
C ASN A 22 -23.33 34.37 -5.66
N LYS A 23 -23.66 35.12 -6.71
CA LYS A 23 -24.00 34.49 -7.99
C LYS A 23 -22.74 33.87 -8.57
N HIS A 24 -22.82 32.58 -8.90
CA HIS A 24 -21.77 31.83 -9.57
C HIS A 24 -22.32 31.32 -10.90
N GLU A 25 -21.45 31.27 -11.89
CA GLU A 25 -21.79 30.71 -13.20
C GLU A 25 -21.45 29.22 -13.19
N VAL A 26 -22.38 28.41 -13.70
CA VAL A 26 -22.21 26.97 -13.85
C VAL A 26 -21.92 26.69 -15.32
N MET A 27 -20.81 25.98 -15.57
CA MET A 27 -20.34 25.60 -16.89
C MET A 27 -20.18 24.07 -16.95
N LEU A 28 -20.21 23.52 -18.17
CA LEU A 28 -19.91 22.11 -18.42
C LEU A 28 -18.55 22.00 -19.12
N LYS A 29 -17.67 21.14 -18.62
CA LYS A 29 -16.42 20.76 -19.29
C LYS A 29 -16.71 19.81 -20.46
N GLU A 30 -15.71 19.54 -21.30
CA GLU A 30 -15.82 18.64 -22.47
C GLU A 30 -16.27 17.23 -22.12
N ASP A 31 -15.93 16.75 -20.92
CA ASP A 31 -16.32 15.44 -20.38
C ASP A 31 -17.71 15.43 -19.71
N ASN A 32 -18.45 16.55 -19.78
CA ASN A 32 -19.73 16.82 -19.11
C ASN A 32 -19.63 16.91 -17.57
N SER A 33 -18.44 17.02 -16.99
CA SER A 33 -18.30 17.41 -15.59
C SER A 33 -18.70 18.88 -15.39
N VAL A 34 -19.20 19.19 -14.20
CA VAL A 34 -19.66 20.53 -13.84
C VAL A 34 -18.50 21.31 -13.23
N VAL A 35 -18.33 22.56 -13.66
CA VAL A 35 -17.37 23.50 -13.08
C VAL A 35 -18.04 24.85 -12.84
N THR A 36 -17.63 25.56 -11.80
CA THR A 36 -18.14 26.89 -11.49
C THR A 36 -17.04 27.94 -11.45
N THR A 37 -17.45 29.21 -11.42
CA THR A 37 -16.52 30.32 -11.15
C THR A 37 -15.81 30.19 -9.79
N VAL A 38 -16.37 29.42 -8.85
CA VAL A 38 -15.77 29.15 -7.53
C VAL A 38 -14.56 28.24 -7.68
N ASP A 39 -14.67 27.15 -8.45
CA ASP A 39 -13.56 26.20 -8.73
C ASP A 39 -12.35 26.95 -9.29
N LEU A 40 -12.57 27.82 -10.30
CA LEU A 40 -11.51 28.63 -10.92
C LEU A 40 -10.89 29.64 -9.94
N LYS A 41 -11.71 30.29 -9.11
CA LYS A 41 -11.24 31.27 -8.11
C LYS A 41 -10.37 30.60 -7.06
N VAL A 42 -10.80 29.45 -6.56
CA VAL A 42 -10.10 28.67 -5.54
C VAL A 42 -8.82 28.07 -6.12
N ASN A 43 -8.86 27.55 -7.34
CA ASN A 43 -7.69 27.09 -8.08
C ASN A 43 -6.61 28.17 -8.15
N ASN A 44 -6.97 29.36 -8.65
CA ASN A 44 -6.03 30.47 -8.78
C ASN A 44 -5.44 30.89 -7.43
N PHE A 45 -6.26 30.90 -6.37
CA PHE A 45 -5.80 31.18 -5.02
C PHE A 45 -4.77 30.14 -4.53
N ILE A 46 -5.10 28.85 -4.59
CA ILE A 46 -4.23 27.76 -4.13
C ILE A 46 -2.89 27.80 -4.88
N ILE A 47 -2.92 27.94 -6.21
CA ILE A 47 -1.71 28.01 -7.04
C ILE A 47 -0.86 29.22 -6.65
N SER A 48 -1.47 30.38 -6.43
CA SER A 48 -0.74 31.60 -6.06
C SER A 48 -0.03 31.45 -4.72
N GLU A 49 -0.69 30.89 -3.71
CA GLU A 49 -0.09 30.69 -2.39
C GLU A 49 0.95 29.55 -2.41
N LEU A 50 0.71 28.46 -3.13
CA LEU A 50 1.71 27.41 -3.29
C LEU A 50 2.98 27.94 -3.97
N LYS A 51 2.86 28.75 -5.05
CA LYS A 51 4.03 29.37 -5.71
C LYS A 51 4.78 30.34 -4.80
N LYS A 52 4.08 31.04 -3.91
CA LYS A 52 4.69 31.96 -2.93
C LYS A 52 5.54 31.22 -1.90
N TYR A 53 5.09 30.08 -1.39
CA TYR A 53 5.82 29.31 -0.38
C TYR A 53 6.81 28.29 -0.98
N PHE A 54 6.53 27.79 -2.18
CA PHE A 54 7.26 26.71 -2.84
C PHE A 54 7.52 27.01 -4.33
N PRO A 55 8.27 28.09 -4.64
CA PRO A 55 8.42 28.61 -6.01
C PRO A 55 9.02 27.60 -7.00
N ASP A 56 9.84 26.66 -6.52
CA ASP A 56 10.54 25.69 -7.39
C ASP A 56 9.72 24.42 -7.68
N LYS A 57 8.59 24.23 -6.98
CA LYS A 57 7.76 23.02 -7.08
C LYS A 57 6.75 23.19 -8.21
N GLU A 58 6.66 22.17 -9.05
CA GLU A 58 5.62 22.09 -10.08
C GLU A 58 4.25 21.91 -9.42
N ILE A 59 3.20 22.41 -10.06
CA ILE A 59 1.82 22.34 -9.56
C ILE A 59 0.92 21.88 -10.70
N ILE A 60 0.22 20.79 -10.47
CA ILE A 60 -0.80 20.21 -11.33
C ILE A 60 -2.15 20.45 -10.68
N SER A 61 -3.14 20.84 -11.47
CA SER A 61 -4.50 21.10 -11.00
C SER A 61 -5.52 20.53 -11.96
N GLU A 62 -6.67 20.09 -11.43
CA GLU A 62 -7.84 19.74 -12.24
C GLU A 62 -8.20 20.85 -13.24
N GLU A 63 -8.17 22.12 -12.81
CA GLU A 63 -8.62 23.25 -13.65
C GLU A 63 -7.53 23.80 -14.58
N LEU A 64 -6.30 23.31 -14.44
CA LEU A 64 -5.16 23.65 -15.30
C LEU A 64 -4.43 22.36 -15.64
N ILE A 65 -5.15 21.46 -16.32
CA ILE A 65 -4.69 20.13 -16.67
C ILE A 65 -3.33 20.25 -17.36
N SER A 66 -2.32 19.77 -16.65
CA SER A 66 -0.94 19.71 -17.08
C SER A 66 -0.40 18.33 -16.71
N ILE A 67 0.38 17.75 -17.61
CA ILE A 67 1.12 16.53 -17.31
C ILE A 67 2.34 16.95 -16.51
N PRO A 68 2.60 16.35 -15.33
CA PRO A 68 3.78 16.71 -14.57
C PRO A 68 5.05 16.37 -15.36
N THR A 69 5.99 17.30 -15.34
CA THR A 69 7.28 17.21 -16.03
C THR A 69 8.41 16.83 -15.09
N LYS A 70 8.19 16.90 -13.78
CA LYS A 70 9.12 16.52 -12.73
C LYS A 70 8.62 15.30 -11.95
N ASP A 71 9.54 14.56 -11.34
CA ASP A 71 9.22 13.45 -10.43
C ASP A 71 8.59 13.92 -9.12
N SER A 72 8.60 15.23 -8.84
CA SER A 72 7.97 15.81 -7.67
C SER A 72 7.18 17.08 -7.95
N PHE A 73 5.91 17.07 -7.56
CA PHE A 73 4.93 18.10 -7.88
C PHE A 73 3.82 18.14 -6.84
N PHE A 74 3.19 19.31 -6.71
CA PHE A 74 1.88 19.42 -6.08
C PHE A 74 0.82 18.96 -7.06
N ILE A 75 -0.19 18.27 -6.55
CA ILE A 75 -1.41 17.96 -7.28
C ILE A 75 -2.60 18.41 -6.46
N ILE A 76 -3.49 19.19 -7.07
CA ILE A 76 -4.60 19.85 -6.38
C ILE A 76 -5.93 19.56 -7.08
N ASP A 77 -6.94 19.34 -6.24
CA ASP A 77 -8.34 19.44 -6.61
C ASP A 77 -8.91 20.62 -5.79
N PRO A 78 -9.22 21.76 -6.44
CA PRO A 78 -9.65 22.96 -5.74
C PRO A 78 -11.04 22.82 -5.12
N LEU A 79 -11.91 21.96 -5.67
CA LEU A 79 -13.27 21.74 -5.19
C LEU A 79 -13.79 20.35 -5.63
N ASP A 80 -13.34 19.32 -4.93
CA ASP A 80 -13.85 17.96 -5.11
C ASP A 80 -15.30 17.92 -4.65
N GLY A 81 -16.21 17.43 -5.50
CA GLY A 81 -17.65 17.44 -5.22
C GLY A 81 -18.33 18.75 -5.60
N THR A 82 -18.00 19.35 -6.75
CA THR A 82 -18.66 20.56 -7.29
C THR A 82 -20.20 20.42 -7.32
N GLN A 83 -20.72 19.23 -7.66
CA GLN A 83 -22.16 18.99 -7.62
C GLN A 83 -22.75 19.01 -6.20
N GLU A 84 -22.02 18.47 -5.22
CA GLU A 84 -22.38 18.61 -3.80
C GLU A 84 -22.33 20.05 -3.32
N PHE A 85 -21.33 20.83 -3.76
CA PHE A 85 -21.26 22.26 -3.45
C PHE A 85 -22.49 23.01 -3.98
N LEU A 86 -22.88 22.76 -5.23
CA LEU A 86 -24.09 23.36 -5.83
C LEU A 86 -25.34 22.99 -5.02
N ASN A 87 -25.50 21.73 -4.67
CA ASN A 87 -26.66 21.29 -3.89
C ASN A 87 -26.62 21.80 -2.43
N CYS A 88 -25.43 22.10 -1.89
CA CYS A 88 -25.26 22.72 -0.58
C CYS A 88 -25.84 24.13 -0.50
N ILE A 89 -25.86 24.86 -1.62
CA ILE A 89 -26.42 26.22 -1.66
C ILE A 89 -27.93 26.20 -1.37
N ASP A 90 -28.63 25.20 -1.90
CA ASP A 90 -30.08 25.04 -1.69
C ASP A 90 -30.41 24.26 -0.41
N GLU A 91 -29.66 23.19 -0.10
CA GLU A 91 -29.88 22.31 1.06
C GLU A 91 -28.59 22.16 1.92
N PRO A 92 -28.16 23.22 2.65
CA PRO A 92 -26.84 23.27 3.30
C PRO A 92 -26.62 22.25 4.42
N GLU A 93 -27.71 21.78 5.06
CA GLU A 93 -27.64 20.77 6.11
C GLU A 93 -27.50 19.34 5.55
N LYS A 94 -27.81 19.14 4.27
CA LYS A 94 -27.88 17.82 3.63
C LYS A 94 -26.66 17.53 2.77
N TYR A 95 -26.21 18.51 1.98
CA TYR A 95 -25.06 18.35 1.10
C TYR A 95 -23.87 19.09 1.70
N THR A 96 -23.02 18.35 2.39
CA THR A 96 -21.81 18.89 3.02
C THR A 96 -20.54 18.27 2.44
N GLU A 97 -20.66 17.32 1.50
CA GLU A 97 -19.53 16.50 1.04
C GLU A 97 -18.85 17.06 -0.21
N TYR A 98 -18.24 18.23 -0.04
CA TYR A 98 -17.26 18.79 -0.96
C TYR A 98 -15.99 19.14 -0.19
N ALA A 99 -14.85 19.13 -0.87
CA ALA A 99 -13.56 19.30 -0.22
C ALA A 99 -12.53 20.01 -1.08
N VAL A 100 -11.57 20.66 -0.42
CA VAL A 100 -10.30 21.08 -1.03
C VAL A 100 -9.30 19.95 -0.83
N GLN A 101 -8.65 19.51 -1.90
CA GLN A 101 -7.58 18.51 -1.83
C GLN A 101 -6.24 19.08 -2.30
N ILE A 102 -5.19 18.87 -1.49
CA ILE A 102 -3.83 19.24 -1.84
C ILE A 102 -2.89 18.10 -1.45
N ALA A 103 -2.20 17.54 -2.43
CA ALA A 103 -1.15 16.55 -2.23
C ALA A 103 0.18 17.03 -2.78
N TYR A 104 1.26 16.47 -2.22
CA TYR A 104 2.59 16.57 -2.79
C TYR A 104 3.12 15.16 -3.07
N VAL A 105 3.49 14.93 -4.32
CA VAL A 105 3.93 13.65 -4.88
C VAL A 105 5.45 13.70 -5.04
N GLU A 106 6.12 12.60 -4.69
CA GLU A 106 7.54 12.35 -5.00
C GLU A 106 7.68 10.92 -5.56
N ASP A 107 8.38 10.78 -6.68
CA ASP A 107 8.68 9.50 -7.34
C ASP A 107 7.42 8.64 -7.56
N GLY A 108 6.35 9.27 -8.06
CA GLY A 108 5.07 8.61 -8.31
C GLY A 108 4.30 8.18 -7.06
N CYS A 109 4.64 8.70 -5.87
CA CYS A 109 3.97 8.39 -4.62
C CYS A 109 3.59 9.67 -3.84
N PRO A 110 2.32 9.86 -3.44
CA PRO A 110 1.93 10.95 -2.55
C PRO A 110 2.65 10.81 -1.21
N ILE A 111 3.45 11.81 -0.82
CA ILE A 111 4.21 11.79 0.45
C ILE A 111 3.59 12.67 1.53
N MET A 112 2.67 13.56 1.16
CA MET A 112 1.83 14.32 2.09
C MET A 112 0.55 14.76 1.40
N GLY A 113 -0.52 14.91 2.18
CA GLY A 113 -1.83 15.24 1.65
C GLY A 113 -2.74 15.87 2.68
N VAL A 114 -3.64 16.74 2.23
CA VAL A 114 -4.71 17.37 3.00
C VAL A 114 -6.02 17.23 2.22
N VAL A 115 -7.08 16.84 2.93
CA VAL A 115 -8.47 16.88 2.45
C VAL A 115 -9.27 17.69 3.44
N TYR A 116 -9.74 18.87 3.05
CA TYR A 116 -10.49 19.78 3.90
C TYR A 116 -11.93 19.89 3.44
N GLN A 117 -12.87 19.49 4.30
CA GLN A 117 -14.31 19.63 4.10
C GLN A 117 -14.79 20.91 4.83
N PRO A 118 -14.93 22.04 4.12
CA PRO A 118 -15.18 23.34 4.75
C PRO A 118 -16.56 23.44 5.41
N ALA A 119 -17.57 22.79 4.83
CA ALA A 119 -18.96 22.82 5.31
C ALA A 119 -19.12 22.49 6.81
N ILE A 120 -18.23 21.65 7.35
CA ILE A 120 -18.30 21.15 8.72
C ILE A 120 -16.95 21.26 9.47
N ASP A 121 -16.03 22.11 8.97
CA ASP A 121 -14.66 22.30 9.47
C ASP A 121 -13.95 20.98 9.81
N LYS A 122 -13.97 20.03 8.85
CA LYS A 122 -13.37 18.71 9.02
C LYS A 122 -12.15 18.56 8.11
N LEU A 123 -10.98 18.39 8.70
CA LEU A 123 -9.70 18.34 8.01
C LEU A 123 -9.01 16.99 8.25
N TYR A 124 -8.71 16.27 7.17
CA TYR A 124 -7.83 15.11 7.21
C TYR A 124 -6.46 15.50 6.66
N TYR A 125 -5.39 15.00 7.27
CA TYR A 125 -4.05 15.20 6.75
C TYR A 125 -3.12 14.05 7.14
N ALA A 126 -2.10 13.84 6.31
CA ALA A 126 -1.06 12.86 6.56
C ALA A 126 0.28 13.31 5.97
N VAL A 127 1.35 12.80 6.58
CA VAL A 127 2.71 12.86 6.05
C VAL A 127 3.27 11.45 6.12
N LYS A 128 3.95 11.04 5.06
CA LYS A 128 4.62 9.75 4.96
C LYS A 128 5.41 9.44 6.22
N ASN A 129 5.13 8.27 6.81
CA ASN A 129 5.75 7.73 8.02
C ASN A 129 5.43 8.52 9.32
N LYS A 130 4.38 9.34 9.33
CA LYS A 130 3.97 10.15 10.49
C LYS A 130 2.55 9.86 10.97
N GLY A 131 1.82 9.01 10.26
CA GLY A 131 0.42 8.69 10.55
C GLY A 131 -0.56 9.69 9.93
N ALA A 132 -1.82 9.29 9.93
CA ALA A 132 -2.95 10.09 9.47
C ALA A 132 -3.70 10.71 10.65
N PHE A 133 -4.16 11.95 10.46
CA PHE A 133 -4.83 12.74 11.49
C PHE A 133 -6.13 13.32 10.98
N LEU A 134 -7.11 13.40 11.88
CA LEU A 134 -8.36 14.11 11.70
C LEU A 134 -8.38 15.28 12.69
N GLN A 135 -8.56 16.48 12.17
CA GLN A 135 -8.86 17.68 12.92
C GLN A 135 -10.31 18.11 12.67
N GLN A 136 -11.02 18.44 13.75
CA GLN A 136 -12.33 19.08 13.67
C GLN A 136 -12.43 20.13 14.78
N GLY A 137 -12.59 21.40 14.40
CA GLY A 137 -12.39 22.52 15.33
C GLY A 137 -10.98 22.49 15.95
N THR A 138 -10.92 22.49 17.29
CA THR A 138 -9.68 22.42 18.07
C THR A 138 -9.21 20.98 18.37
N SER A 139 -10.05 19.98 18.12
CA SER A 139 -9.74 18.58 18.40
C SER A 139 -8.89 17.99 17.27
N ILE A 140 -7.77 17.37 17.63
CA ILE A 140 -6.90 16.63 16.70
C ILE A 140 -6.74 15.23 17.25
N LYS A 141 -7.01 14.21 16.41
CA LYS A 141 -6.77 12.81 16.75
C LYS A 141 -6.10 12.08 15.60
N ARG A 142 -5.25 11.11 15.95
CA ARG A 142 -4.75 10.13 14.99
C ARG A 142 -5.89 9.18 14.59
N ILE A 143 -5.97 8.83 13.31
CA ILE A 143 -7.00 7.92 12.77
C ILE A 143 -6.37 6.64 12.24
N PHE A 144 -7.19 5.59 12.23
CA PHE A 144 -6.84 4.26 11.74
C PHE A 144 -8.06 3.66 11.07
N THR A 145 -7.82 2.92 9.99
CA THR A 145 -8.87 2.11 9.36
C THR A 145 -9.42 1.07 10.33
N LYS A 146 -10.65 0.62 10.07
CA LYS A 146 -11.31 -0.43 10.87
C LYS A 146 -12.03 -1.40 9.95
N GLN A 147 -12.03 -2.67 10.33
CA GLN A 147 -12.89 -3.67 9.71
C GLN A 147 -14.36 -3.29 9.93
N SER A 148 -15.14 -3.40 8.86
CA SER A 148 -16.55 -3.04 8.84
C SER A 148 -17.24 -3.85 7.74
N ASN A 149 -18.56 -3.97 7.80
CA ASN A 149 -19.37 -4.56 6.74
C ASN A 149 -20.07 -3.49 5.91
N ARG A 150 -19.60 -2.23 6.01
CA ARG A 150 -20.18 -1.08 5.32
C ARG A 150 -19.31 -0.70 4.14
N VAL A 151 -19.92 -0.46 3.00
CA VAL A 151 -19.25 0.04 1.78
C VAL A 151 -19.78 1.42 1.45
N VAL A 152 -18.90 2.29 0.96
CA VAL A 152 -19.29 3.57 0.40
C VAL A 152 -19.05 3.58 -1.11
N VAL A 153 -19.95 4.21 -1.85
CA VAL A 153 -19.83 4.46 -3.29
C VAL A 153 -20.10 5.95 -3.57
N GLY A 154 -19.81 6.42 -4.79
CA GLY A 154 -20.17 7.78 -5.21
C GLY A 154 -21.68 8.01 -5.13
N ARG A 155 -22.12 9.27 -5.03
CA ARG A 155 -23.54 9.65 -5.15
C ARG A 155 -23.96 9.92 -6.59
N TYR A 156 -23.07 10.52 -7.36
CA TYR A 156 -23.30 10.86 -8.76
C TYR A 156 -22.48 9.95 -9.67
N ASN A 157 -22.93 9.81 -10.92
CA ASN A 157 -22.29 8.96 -11.94
C ASN A 157 -22.08 7.52 -11.48
N ILE A 158 -23.03 6.98 -10.69
CA ILE A 158 -22.93 5.62 -10.17
C ILE A 158 -23.28 4.62 -11.26
N ASP A 159 -22.49 3.57 -11.31
CA ASP A 159 -22.91 2.33 -11.94
C ASP A 159 -24.04 1.68 -11.11
N GLU A 160 -25.28 1.76 -11.59
CA GLU A 160 -26.43 1.12 -10.95
C GLU A 160 -26.23 -0.39 -10.78
N ASP A 161 -25.51 -1.04 -11.70
CA ASP A 161 -25.17 -2.45 -11.60
C ASP A 161 -24.21 -2.71 -10.44
N LEU A 162 -23.28 -1.78 -10.13
CA LEU A 162 -22.44 -1.89 -8.93
C LEU A 162 -23.29 -1.91 -7.66
N ILE A 163 -24.21 -0.95 -7.50
CA ILE A 163 -25.10 -0.91 -6.33
C ILE A 163 -25.92 -2.20 -6.25
N LYS A 164 -26.48 -2.63 -7.38
CA LYS A 164 -27.28 -3.84 -7.45
C LYS A 164 -26.47 -5.07 -7.08
N ILE A 165 -25.23 -5.20 -7.55
CA ILE A 165 -24.32 -6.30 -7.22
C ILE A 165 -23.99 -6.28 -5.73
N LEU A 166 -23.56 -5.14 -5.18
CA LEU A 166 -23.24 -4.99 -3.76
C LEU A 166 -24.46 -5.31 -2.88
N SER A 167 -25.62 -4.77 -3.23
CA SER A 167 -26.84 -4.89 -2.43
C SER A 167 -27.54 -6.23 -2.59
N SER A 168 -27.29 -7.00 -3.66
CA SER A 168 -27.89 -8.32 -3.88
C SER A 168 -26.93 -9.46 -3.53
N LYS A 169 -25.79 -9.57 -4.23
CA LYS A 169 -24.84 -10.68 -4.09
C LYS A 169 -24.13 -10.66 -2.74
N PHE A 170 -23.91 -9.48 -2.18
CA PHE A 170 -23.24 -9.31 -0.90
C PHE A 170 -24.19 -8.88 0.23
N SER A 171 -25.51 -8.98 0.04
CA SER A 171 -26.53 -8.64 1.04
C SER A 171 -26.38 -9.37 2.39
N LYS A 172 -25.81 -10.58 2.37
CA LYS A 172 -25.57 -11.38 3.57
C LYS A 172 -24.32 -10.98 4.34
N THR A 173 -23.39 -10.28 3.69
CA THR A 173 -22.08 -9.90 4.26
C THR A 173 -21.97 -8.40 4.49
N LEU A 174 -22.65 -7.58 3.68
CA LEU A 174 -22.67 -6.13 3.83
C LEU A 174 -23.87 -5.70 4.67
N SER A 175 -23.60 -4.86 5.67
CA SER A 175 -24.64 -4.26 6.51
C SER A 175 -25.17 -2.95 5.92
N GLU A 176 -24.40 -2.27 5.07
CA GLU A 176 -24.78 -0.98 4.48
C GLU A 176 -23.99 -0.70 3.19
N VAL A 177 -24.66 -0.13 2.20
CA VAL A 177 -24.05 0.52 1.04
C VAL A 177 -24.50 1.99 1.04
N SER A 178 -23.61 2.91 1.38
CA SER A 178 -23.92 4.34 1.42
C SER A 178 -23.44 5.06 0.18
N GLN A 179 -24.16 6.12 -0.20
CA GLN A 179 -23.77 7.03 -1.27
C GLN A 179 -23.32 8.37 -0.68
N VAL A 180 -22.09 8.76 -0.98
CA VAL A 180 -21.46 9.97 -0.43
C VAL A 180 -20.79 10.76 -1.56
N GLY A 181 -20.91 12.08 -1.49
CA GLY A 181 -20.20 13.00 -2.38
C GLY A 181 -18.71 13.06 -2.16
N SER A 182 -17.99 13.76 -3.05
CA SER A 182 -16.54 13.95 -3.00
C SER A 182 -15.70 12.66 -3.00
N PHE A 183 -14.83 12.46 -3.99
CA PHE A 183 -13.96 11.28 -4.03
C PHE A 183 -13.09 11.21 -2.78
N GLY A 184 -12.51 12.33 -2.37
CA GLY A 184 -11.59 12.40 -1.25
C GLY A 184 -12.24 12.16 0.10
N ILE A 185 -13.46 12.66 0.32
CA ILE A 185 -14.21 12.39 1.55
C ILE A 185 -14.52 10.90 1.68
N LYS A 186 -14.89 10.21 0.61
CA LYS A 186 -15.16 8.76 0.64
C LYS A 186 -13.94 7.96 1.09
N VAL A 187 -12.77 8.24 0.51
CA VAL A 187 -11.51 7.59 0.91
C VAL A 187 -11.16 7.94 2.36
N CYS A 188 -11.30 9.20 2.78
CA CYS A 188 -11.05 9.62 4.16
C CYS A 188 -12.02 8.95 5.17
N GLN A 189 -13.25 8.66 4.77
CA GLN A 189 -14.21 7.92 5.59
C GLN A 189 -13.83 6.43 5.74
N VAL A 190 -13.13 5.84 4.77
CA VAL A 190 -12.46 4.54 4.95
C VAL A 190 -11.28 4.69 5.93
N ALA A 191 -10.45 5.72 5.75
CA ALA A 191 -9.29 5.99 6.61
C ALA A 191 -9.66 6.21 8.09
N GLU A 192 -10.80 6.86 8.37
CA GLU A 192 -11.31 7.05 9.75
C GLU A 192 -12.03 5.81 10.33
N GLY A 193 -12.19 4.76 9.52
CA GLY A 193 -12.85 3.51 9.90
C GLY A 193 -14.38 3.59 9.93
N LYS A 194 -15.00 4.54 9.21
CA LYS A 194 -16.47 4.63 9.05
C LYS A 194 -16.98 3.57 8.07
N TYR A 195 -16.23 3.33 7.01
CA TYR A 195 -16.47 2.29 6.00
C TYR A 195 -15.31 1.33 5.90
N ASN A 196 -15.60 0.11 5.45
CA ASN A 196 -14.57 -0.87 5.14
C ASN A 196 -13.90 -0.55 3.82
N SER A 197 -14.70 -0.20 2.81
CA SER A 197 -14.18 0.01 1.47
C SER A 197 -14.98 1.10 0.75
N PHE A 198 -14.28 1.82 -0.12
CA PHE A 198 -14.83 2.67 -1.16
C PHE A 198 -14.58 1.98 -2.50
N VAL A 199 -15.63 1.82 -3.29
CA VAL A 199 -15.56 1.23 -4.63
C VAL A 199 -16.01 2.25 -5.66
N HIS A 200 -15.17 2.47 -6.67
CA HIS A 200 -15.43 3.30 -7.82
C HIS A 200 -15.14 2.52 -9.10
N THR A 201 -16.12 2.45 -9.97
CA THR A 201 -16.03 1.72 -11.24
C THR A 201 -15.95 2.69 -12.40
N ASN A 202 -15.20 2.29 -13.44
CA ASN A 202 -15.23 2.91 -14.77
C ASN A 202 -15.65 1.84 -15.78
N PHE A 203 -16.91 1.38 -15.65
CA PHE A 203 -17.50 0.38 -16.56
C PHE A 203 -18.11 1.01 -17.81
N ASP A 204 -18.51 2.29 -17.75
CA ASP A 204 -18.83 3.06 -18.95
C ASP A 204 -17.52 3.53 -19.61
N ASN A 205 -17.04 2.77 -20.59
CA ASN A 205 -15.74 2.98 -21.26
C ASN A 205 -15.59 4.36 -21.93
N ASN A 206 -16.64 5.19 -21.95
CA ASN A 206 -16.64 6.52 -22.56
C ASN A 206 -16.60 7.67 -21.54
N LYS A 207 -16.62 7.41 -20.24
CA LYS A 207 -16.56 8.47 -19.22
C LYS A 207 -15.56 8.15 -18.13
N ILE A 208 -14.65 9.09 -17.91
CA ILE A 208 -13.65 9.03 -16.85
C ILE A 208 -14.19 9.90 -15.72
N HIS A 209 -14.46 9.29 -14.57
CA HIS A 209 -15.10 9.98 -13.44
C HIS A 209 -14.16 10.23 -12.26
N ALA A 210 -12.87 9.89 -12.40
CA ALA A 210 -11.87 10.13 -11.38
C ALA A 210 -10.46 10.17 -11.98
N SER A 211 -9.62 11.00 -11.37
CA SER A 211 -8.27 11.31 -11.79
C SER A 211 -7.29 11.24 -10.61
N LEU A 212 -6.01 11.52 -10.86
CA LEU A 212 -5.00 11.53 -9.82
C LEU A 212 -5.24 12.64 -8.79
N TRP A 213 -5.79 13.80 -9.18
CA TRP A 213 -6.10 14.89 -8.24
C TRP A 213 -7.16 14.48 -7.22
N ASP A 214 -8.16 13.69 -7.62
CA ASP A 214 -9.19 13.14 -6.74
C ASP A 214 -8.64 12.20 -5.65
N SER A 215 -7.55 11.49 -5.97
CA SER A 215 -7.09 10.33 -5.18
C SER A 215 -5.75 10.54 -4.48
N SER A 216 -4.93 11.51 -4.88
CA SER A 216 -3.57 11.68 -4.36
C SER A 216 -3.52 12.05 -2.87
N ALA A 217 -4.25 13.08 -2.45
CA ALA A 217 -4.27 13.48 -1.04
C ALA A 217 -4.98 12.46 -0.15
N PRO A 218 -6.12 11.87 -0.55
CA PRO A 218 -6.78 10.83 0.22
C PRO A 218 -5.99 9.52 0.30
N ASP A 219 -5.20 9.16 -0.72
CA ASP A 219 -4.39 7.94 -0.72
C ASP A 219 -3.33 7.94 0.38
N ILE A 220 -2.55 9.01 0.51
CA ILE A 220 -1.56 9.10 1.60
C ILE A 220 -2.25 9.10 2.97
N ILE A 221 -3.42 9.73 3.10
CA ILE A 221 -4.22 9.67 4.33
C ILE A 221 -4.65 8.24 4.63
N LEU A 222 -5.13 7.50 3.62
CA LEU A 222 -5.54 6.11 3.77
C LEU A 222 -4.36 5.20 4.14
N ARG A 223 -3.23 5.32 3.43
CA ARG A 223 -2.02 4.51 3.69
C ARG A 223 -1.47 4.72 5.09
N GLU A 224 -1.39 5.98 5.54
CA GLU A 224 -0.92 6.30 6.88
C GLU A 224 -1.95 5.96 7.99
N ALA A 225 -3.21 5.71 7.62
CA ALA A 225 -4.24 5.11 8.48
C ALA A 225 -4.26 3.56 8.42
N GLY A 226 -3.35 2.94 7.64
CA GLY A 226 -3.21 1.50 7.48
C GLY A 226 -3.99 0.88 6.32
N GLY A 227 -4.81 1.64 5.60
CA GLY A 227 -5.56 1.16 4.44
C GLY A 227 -4.75 1.10 3.16
N ARG A 228 -5.41 0.70 2.06
CA ARG A 228 -4.80 0.60 0.74
C ARG A 228 -5.74 0.99 -0.39
N SER A 229 -5.16 1.54 -1.45
CA SER A 229 -5.80 1.85 -2.71
C SER A 229 -5.23 0.98 -3.84
N PHE A 230 -6.09 0.57 -4.77
CA PHE A 230 -5.70 -0.21 -5.94
C PHE A 230 -6.55 0.16 -7.16
N GLU A 231 -5.98 -0.06 -8.34
CA GLU A 231 -6.75 -0.16 -9.58
C GLU A 231 -7.72 -1.33 -9.46
N MET A 232 -9.01 -1.10 -9.70
CA MET A 232 -10.03 -2.12 -9.44
C MET A 232 -9.90 -3.34 -10.36
N LYS A 233 -9.60 -3.14 -11.65
CA LYS A 233 -9.50 -4.23 -12.64
C LYS A 233 -8.23 -5.07 -12.51
N THR A 234 -7.12 -4.47 -12.09
CA THR A 234 -5.78 -5.11 -12.08
C THR A 234 -5.29 -5.44 -10.68
N LEU A 235 -5.88 -4.83 -9.65
CA LEU A 235 -5.44 -4.88 -8.25
C LEU A 235 -4.00 -4.39 -8.03
N VAL A 236 -3.47 -3.62 -8.99
CA VAL A 236 -2.15 -2.97 -8.87
C VAL A 236 -2.32 -1.69 -8.05
N PRO A 237 -1.35 -1.33 -7.18
CA PRO A 237 -1.36 -0.04 -6.49
C PRO A 237 -1.46 1.12 -7.48
N ILE A 238 -2.14 2.20 -7.09
CA ILE A 238 -2.24 3.39 -7.94
C ILE A 238 -0.84 3.98 -8.16
N ASP A 239 -0.50 4.19 -9.43
CA ASP A 239 0.71 4.87 -9.85
C ASP A 239 0.40 6.35 -10.03
N TYR A 240 1.04 7.20 -9.22
CA TYR A 240 0.91 8.66 -9.30
C TYR A 240 2.03 9.29 -10.14
N SER A 241 2.76 8.48 -10.93
CA SER A 241 3.72 8.98 -11.90
C SER A 241 3.02 9.67 -13.09
N SER A 242 3.76 10.51 -13.80
CA SER A 242 3.27 11.45 -14.81
C SER A 242 2.51 10.85 -15.99
N ASN A 243 2.56 9.54 -16.20
CA ASN A 243 2.15 8.94 -17.47
C ASN A 243 0.64 8.65 -17.56
N LYS A 244 -0.13 8.80 -16.47
CA LYS A 244 -1.58 8.56 -16.45
C LYS A 244 -2.30 9.50 -15.46
N ILE A 245 -2.99 10.52 -15.97
CA ILE A 245 -3.79 11.43 -15.13
C ILE A 245 -5.11 10.80 -14.67
N ASN A 246 -5.67 9.89 -15.47
CA ASN A 246 -7.03 9.37 -15.29
C ASN A 246 -7.05 7.95 -14.70
N LEU A 247 -7.98 7.68 -13.76
CA LEU A 247 -8.15 6.38 -13.11
C LEU A 247 -8.99 5.40 -13.93
N THR A 248 -8.55 5.08 -15.15
CA THR A 248 -9.32 4.30 -16.15
C THR A 248 -9.63 2.84 -15.74
N GLN A 249 -8.90 2.28 -14.78
CA GLN A 249 -9.06 0.90 -14.33
C GLN A 249 -10.08 0.74 -13.18
N GLY A 250 -10.80 1.81 -12.84
CA GLY A 250 -11.57 1.89 -11.60
C GLY A 250 -10.65 1.98 -10.38
N TYR A 251 -11.24 2.23 -9.22
CA TYR A 251 -10.51 2.47 -7.98
C TYR A 251 -11.19 1.77 -6.81
N ILE A 252 -10.40 1.09 -6.00
CA ILE A 252 -10.85 0.55 -4.72
C ILE A 252 -9.94 1.06 -3.61
N ALA A 253 -10.53 1.67 -2.58
CA ALA A 253 -9.87 1.94 -1.31
C ALA A 253 -10.45 1.01 -0.26
N THR A 254 -9.61 0.37 0.55
CA THR A 254 -10.05 -0.57 1.57
C THR A 254 -9.28 -0.43 2.87
N SER A 255 -9.95 -0.72 3.97
CA SER A 255 -9.36 -0.93 5.28
C SER A 255 -8.39 -2.11 5.23
N ASN A 256 -7.43 -2.14 6.15
CA ASN A 256 -6.56 -3.30 6.28
C ASN A 256 -7.35 -4.49 6.84
N LYS A 257 -7.10 -5.69 6.31
CA LYS A 257 -7.73 -6.96 6.71
C LYS A 257 -7.70 -7.19 8.22
N SER A 258 -6.64 -6.75 8.90
CA SER A 258 -6.49 -6.87 10.34
C SER A 258 -5.59 -5.79 10.94
N LYS A 259 -5.80 -5.49 12.23
CA LYS A 259 -4.83 -4.75 13.06
C LYS A 259 -3.63 -5.61 13.45
N VAL A 260 -3.73 -6.92 13.21
CA VAL A 260 -2.66 -7.90 13.41
C VAL A 260 -1.97 -8.17 12.09
N ILE A 261 -0.69 -7.81 12.01
CA ILE A 261 0.18 -8.20 10.91
C ILE A 261 1.05 -9.39 11.32
N ILE A 262 1.23 -10.32 10.40
CA ILE A 262 2.09 -11.48 10.60
C ILE A 262 3.09 -11.54 9.46
N VAL A 263 4.36 -11.38 9.80
CA VAL A 263 5.47 -11.47 8.87
C VAL A 263 6.00 -12.89 8.89
N PHE A 264 5.86 -13.60 7.79
CA PHE A 264 6.36 -14.95 7.59
C PHE A 264 7.70 -14.92 6.88
N ASP A 265 8.68 -15.61 7.47
CA ASP A 265 9.87 -16.02 6.76
C ASP A 265 9.52 -17.07 5.71
N VAL A 266 9.54 -16.69 4.43
CA VAL A 266 9.28 -17.65 3.33
C VAL A 266 10.35 -18.74 3.30
N ASP A 267 11.63 -18.35 3.38
CA ASP A 267 12.77 -19.23 3.12
C ASP A 267 12.91 -20.30 4.22
N GLY A 268 12.61 -19.94 5.47
CA GLY A 268 12.78 -20.78 6.65
C GLY A 268 11.53 -21.52 7.12
N VAL A 269 10.35 -20.89 7.02
CA VAL A 269 9.10 -21.45 7.59
C VAL A 269 8.28 -22.20 6.55
N LEU A 270 8.14 -21.61 5.36
CA LEU A 270 7.40 -22.25 4.25
C LEU A 270 8.29 -23.26 3.52
N GLY A 271 9.60 -23.03 3.58
CA GLY A 271 10.61 -23.79 2.87
C GLY A 271 10.87 -25.16 3.45
N ASN A 272 10.32 -26.16 2.77
CA ASN A 272 11.08 -27.35 2.43
C ASN A 272 11.44 -27.28 0.93
N PHE A 273 11.96 -26.12 0.50
CA PHE A 273 12.30 -25.84 -0.90
C PHE A 273 13.70 -26.37 -1.24
N GLU A 274 13.98 -27.66 -1.02
CA GLU A 274 15.30 -28.25 -1.35
C GLU A 274 15.68 -27.97 -2.82
N ILE A 275 14.69 -27.97 -3.71
CA ILE A 275 14.84 -27.64 -5.14
C ILE A 275 15.22 -26.16 -5.37
N LEU A 276 14.74 -25.20 -4.58
CA LEU A 276 15.18 -23.80 -4.72
C LEU A 276 16.62 -23.62 -4.25
N LYS A 277 17.05 -24.37 -3.23
CA LYS A 277 18.45 -24.31 -2.79
C LYS A 277 19.38 -24.88 -3.86
N GLU A 278 18.99 -25.99 -4.50
CA GLU A 278 19.72 -26.56 -5.62
C GLU A 278 19.67 -25.66 -6.86
N LYS A 279 18.49 -25.17 -7.28
CA LYS A 279 18.34 -24.22 -8.40
C LYS A 279 19.14 -22.94 -8.17
N ARG A 280 19.12 -22.41 -6.94
CA ARG A 280 19.88 -21.23 -6.54
C ARG A 280 21.38 -21.49 -6.57
N ASP A 281 21.84 -22.59 -6.00
CA ASP A 281 23.27 -22.95 -6.03
C ASP A 281 23.73 -23.26 -7.47
N VAL A 282 22.92 -23.93 -8.29
CA VAL A 282 23.17 -24.16 -9.73
C VAL A 282 23.25 -22.84 -10.49
N ALA A 283 22.29 -21.93 -10.30
CA ALA A 283 22.30 -20.62 -10.94
C ALA A 283 23.52 -19.77 -10.53
N HIS A 284 23.91 -19.79 -9.24
CA HIS A 284 25.15 -19.15 -8.81
C HIS A 284 26.37 -19.73 -9.51
N ILE A 285 26.46 -21.06 -9.55
CA ILE A 285 27.61 -21.74 -10.13
C ILE A 285 27.67 -21.48 -11.64
N THR A 286 26.54 -21.51 -12.33
CA THR A 286 26.43 -21.15 -13.75
C THR A 286 26.84 -19.70 -13.99
N ALA A 287 26.42 -18.77 -13.13
CA ALA A 287 26.82 -17.36 -13.22
C ALA A 287 28.33 -17.19 -13.01
N VAL A 288 28.91 -17.88 -12.02
CA VAL A 288 30.36 -17.89 -11.78
C VAL A 288 31.11 -18.48 -12.98
N ALA A 289 30.60 -19.57 -13.57
CA ALA A 289 31.18 -20.22 -14.73
C ALA A 289 31.20 -19.30 -15.95
N ASN A 290 30.06 -18.68 -16.26
CA ASN A 290 29.91 -17.78 -17.41
C ASN A 290 30.77 -16.53 -17.26
N ASN A 291 30.76 -15.91 -16.07
CA ASN A 291 31.45 -14.63 -15.85
C ASN A 291 32.98 -14.78 -15.79
N ASN A 292 33.47 -15.90 -15.25
CA ASN A 292 34.91 -16.17 -15.16
C ASN A 292 35.44 -16.98 -16.35
N LEU A 293 34.58 -17.38 -17.29
CA LEU A 293 34.91 -18.25 -18.43
C LEU A 293 35.59 -19.56 -18.00
N ILE A 294 35.06 -20.19 -16.95
CA ILE A 294 35.58 -21.44 -16.36
C ILE A 294 34.54 -22.56 -16.42
N SER A 295 34.96 -23.81 -16.24
CA SER A 295 34.03 -24.94 -16.21
C SER A 295 33.09 -24.87 -14.99
N PHE A 296 31.90 -25.48 -15.10
CA PHE A 296 30.95 -25.57 -13.99
C PHE A 296 31.57 -26.17 -12.72
N GLN A 297 32.47 -27.15 -12.85
CA GLN A 297 33.15 -27.78 -11.70
C GLN A 297 34.16 -26.84 -11.04
N GLU A 298 34.91 -26.07 -11.83
CA GLU A 298 35.82 -25.04 -11.31
C GLU A 298 35.05 -23.90 -10.64
N ALA A 299 33.96 -23.45 -11.27
CA ALA A 299 33.04 -22.46 -10.73
C ALA A 299 32.41 -22.92 -9.41
N LYS A 300 32.01 -24.20 -9.31
CA LYS A 300 31.46 -24.78 -8.09
C LYS A 300 32.45 -24.73 -6.95
N LYS A 301 33.70 -25.12 -7.21
CA LYS A 301 34.78 -25.07 -6.23
C LYS A 301 35.06 -23.63 -5.79
N LEU A 302 35.11 -22.69 -6.73
CA LEU A 302 35.33 -21.27 -6.45
C LEU A 302 34.20 -20.66 -5.62
N PHE A 303 32.95 -20.94 -5.99
CA PHE A 303 31.76 -20.47 -5.27
C PHE A 303 31.71 -20.99 -3.82
N ILE A 304 31.91 -22.30 -3.62
CA ILE A 304 31.92 -22.92 -2.28
C ILE A 304 33.05 -22.33 -1.43
N THR A 305 34.26 -22.26 -1.98
CA THR A 305 35.44 -21.73 -1.26
C THR A 305 35.22 -20.27 -0.83
N THR A 306 34.68 -19.44 -1.72
CA THR A 306 34.41 -18.03 -1.45
C THR A 306 33.33 -17.87 -0.39
N ARG A 307 32.26 -18.66 -0.50
CA ARG A 307 31.17 -18.67 0.47
C ARG A 307 31.64 -19.12 1.86
N GLU A 308 32.53 -20.11 1.95
CA GLU A 308 33.12 -20.55 3.22
C GLU A 308 34.02 -19.49 3.84
N LYS A 309 34.85 -18.82 3.04
CA LYS A 309 35.67 -17.68 3.50
C LYS A 309 34.81 -16.55 4.05
N LEU A 310 33.73 -16.19 3.36
CA LEU A 310 32.84 -15.11 3.77
C LEU A 310 31.98 -15.48 4.98
N ARG A 311 31.64 -16.77 5.15
CA ARG A 311 30.99 -17.27 6.37
C ARG A 311 31.84 -17.14 7.62
N ALA A 312 33.16 -17.12 7.51
CA ALA A 312 34.07 -16.97 8.64
C ALA A 312 34.13 -15.53 9.21
N VAL A 313 33.51 -14.56 8.52
CA VAL A 313 33.59 -13.12 8.87
C VAL A 313 32.26 -12.58 9.44
N ASP A 314 31.28 -13.45 9.74
CA ASP A 314 29.99 -13.13 10.37
C ASP A 314 29.31 -11.84 9.87
N GLN A 315 28.63 -11.93 8.71
CA GLN A 315 27.49 -11.11 8.22
C GLN A 315 27.51 -11.06 6.69
N PHE A 316 26.81 -11.99 6.05
CA PHE A 316 26.91 -12.12 4.60
C PHE A 316 25.66 -12.76 3.97
N SER A 317 25.15 -12.14 2.90
CA SER A 317 24.06 -12.65 2.07
C SER A 317 24.62 -13.26 0.79
N THR A 318 23.94 -14.25 0.21
CA THR A 318 24.32 -14.85 -1.08
C THR A 318 24.75 -13.83 -2.16
N ILE A 319 24.08 -12.67 -2.23
CA ILE A 319 24.39 -11.56 -3.15
C ILE A 319 25.81 -11.04 -2.95
N ASP A 320 26.29 -10.95 -1.72
CA ASP A 320 27.62 -10.45 -1.43
C ASP A 320 28.72 -11.38 -2.00
N THR A 321 28.43 -12.69 -2.21
CA THR A 321 29.39 -13.69 -2.75
C THR A 321 29.44 -13.45 -4.24
N MET A 322 28.27 -13.20 -4.83
CA MET A 322 28.16 -12.84 -6.23
C MET A 322 28.93 -11.56 -6.53
N PHE A 323 28.78 -10.53 -5.69
CA PHE A 323 29.54 -9.29 -5.79
C PHE A 323 31.05 -9.52 -5.70
N HIS A 324 31.51 -10.32 -4.71
CA HIS A 324 32.92 -10.69 -4.60
C HIS A 324 33.45 -11.49 -5.80
N LEU A 325 32.56 -12.20 -6.51
CA LEU A 325 32.87 -12.96 -7.72
C LEU A 325 32.63 -12.15 -9.01
N GLY A 326 32.36 -10.85 -8.88
CA GLY A 326 32.20 -9.91 -10.00
C GLY A 326 30.90 -10.08 -10.79
N ILE A 327 29.90 -10.79 -10.25
CA ILE A 327 28.64 -11.06 -10.94
C ILE A 327 27.64 -9.96 -10.59
N SER A 328 27.07 -9.32 -11.62
CA SER A 328 26.04 -8.31 -11.41
C SER A 328 24.72 -8.94 -10.96
N LYS A 329 23.90 -8.13 -10.27
CA LYS A 329 22.56 -8.52 -9.82
C LYS A 329 21.65 -8.92 -11.00
N GLU A 330 21.80 -8.24 -12.14
CA GLU A 330 21.00 -8.49 -13.36
C GLU A 330 21.36 -9.82 -14.04
N GLU A 331 22.65 -10.13 -14.15
CA GLU A 331 23.13 -11.42 -14.71
C GLU A 331 22.66 -12.61 -13.88
N PHE A 332 22.70 -12.47 -12.55
CA PHE A 332 22.18 -13.51 -11.67
C PHE A 332 20.71 -13.83 -11.93
N TYR A 333 19.88 -12.81 -12.16
CA TYR A 333 18.45 -12.99 -12.40
C TYR A 333 18.16 -13.67 -13.73
N ASN A 334 18.84 -13.24 -14.79
CA ASN A 334 18.71 -13.88 -16.09
C ASN A 334 19.03 -15.38 -15.99
N ILE A 335 20.03 -15.75 -15.21
CA ILE A 335 20.41 -17.14 -15.00
C ILE A 335 19.39 -17.87 -14.12
N MET A 336 18.99 -17.32 -12.98
CA MET A 336 17.95 -17.90 -12.10
C MET A 336 16.64 -18.21 -12.85
N ASN A 337 16.24 -17.32 -13.77
CA ASN A 337 15.03 -17.47 -14.57
C ASN A 337 15.19 -18.52 -15.67
N SER A 338 16.41 -18.71 -16.19
CA SER A 338 16.71 -19.68 -17.24
C SER A 338 16.82 -21.14 -16.75
N VAL A 339 17.02 -21.37 -15.45
CA VAL A 339 17.14 -22.72 -14.89
C VAL A 339 15.74 -23.35 -14.74
N PRO A 340 15.44 -24.46 -15.43
CA PRO A 340 14.15 -25.15 -15.28
C PRO A 340 13.97 -25.66 -13.85
N ILE A 341 12.72 -25.67 -13.36
CA ILE A 341 12.37 -26.34 -12.11
C ILE A 341 12.17 -27.82 -12.45
N GLU A 342 13.17 -28.66 -12.19
CA GLU A 342 13.03 -30.11 -12.28
C GLU A 342 12.84 -30.70 -10.86
N GLY A 343 11.74 -31.44 -10.65
CA GLY A 343 11.36 -32.03 -9.37
C GLY A 343 10.12 -31.40 -8.71
N GLY A 344 9.44 -32.16 -7.84
CA GLY A 344 8.23 -31.70 -7.15
C GLY A 344 8.56 -30.78 -5.97
N ILE A 345 8.25 -29.49 -6.08
CA ILE A 345 8.34 -28.54 -4.95
C ILE A 345 7.15 -28.79 -4.02
N SER A 346 7.42 -28.90 -2.71
CA SER A 346 6.37 -28.97 -1.69
C SER A 346 6.64 -27.96 -0.57
N CYS A 347 5.57 -27.43 0.02
CA CYS A 347 5.66 -26.57 1.19
C CYS A 347 5.46 -27.38 2.48
N ASN A 348 5.95 -26.85 3.61
CA ASN A 348 5.64 -27.43 4.92
C ASN A 348 4.11 -27.51 5.14
N PRO A 349 3.52 -28.70 5.36
CA PRO A 349 2.06 -28.85 5.51
C PRO A 349 1.49 -28.04 6.67
N ASN A 350 2.16 -27.99 7.82
CA ASN A 350 1.73 -27.22 8.98
C ASN A 350 1.74 -25.72 8.67
N ALA A 351 2.77 -25.25 7.95
CA ALA A 351 2.86 -23.86 7.53
C ALA A 351 1.73 -23.49 6.57
N LYS A 352 1.39 -24.36 5.60
CA LYS A 352 0.27 -24.15 4.68
C LYS A 352 -1.07 -24.05 5.43
N THR A 353 -1.33 -24.96 6.37
CA THR A 353 -2.55 -24.92 7.20
C THR A 353 -2.61 -23.65 8.04
N ILE A 354 -1.48 -23.22 8.59
CA ILE A 354 -1.39 -21.97 9.35
C ILE A 354 -1.66 -20.75 8.46
N LEU A 355 -1.07 -20.67 7.27
CA LEU A 355 -1.33 -19.59 6.31
C LEU A 355 -2.80 -19.53 5.90
N GLN A 356 -3.41 -20.68 5.59
CA GLN A 356 -4.83 -20.78 5.24
C GLN A 356 -5.76 -20.29 6.36
N TYR A 357 -5.39 -20.52 7.62
CA TYR A 357 -6.16 -20.03 8.76
C TYR A 357 -5.95 -18.54 8.96
N LEU A 358 -4.69 -18.11 9.07
CA LEU A 358 -4.36 -16.72 9.41
C LEU A 358 -4.74 -15.74 8.30
N SER A 359 -4.63 -16.15 7.04
CA SER A 359 -5.01 -15.30 5.90
C SER A 359 -6.48 -14.88 5.95
N LYS A 360 -7.34 -15.54 6.72
CA LYS A 360 -8.74 -15.08 6.89
C LYS A 360 -8.87 -13.88 7.82
N ASN A 361 -7.97 -13.76 8.80
CA ASN A 361 -8.14 -12.92 9.99
C ASN A 361 -6.96 -11.98 10.28
N CYS A 362 -5.85 -12.14 9.56
CA CYS A 362 -4.61 -11.40 9.73
C CYS A 362 -4.10 -10.90 8.39
N THR A 363 -3.40 -9.77 8.42
CA THR A 363 -2.60 -9.32 7.29
C THR A 363 -1.32 -10.14 7.25
N LEU A 364 -1.11 -10.89 6.17
CA LEU A 364 0.05 -11.76 6.01
C LEU A 364 1.06 -11.11 5.07
N VAL A 365 2.30 -11.00 5.55
CA VAL A 365 3.42 -10.51 4.77
C VAL A 365 4.45 -11.61 4.62
N ALA A 366 4.82 -11.91 3.38
CA ALA A 366 5.95 -12.76 3.07
C ALA A 366 7.23 -11.93 3.09
N LEU A 367 8.25 -12.41 3.79
CA LEU A 367 9.57 -11.79 3.87
C LEU A 367 10.64 -12.79 3.43
N THR A 368 11.46 -12.43 2.43
CA THR A 368 12.37 -13.36 1.74
C THR A 368 13.72 -12.73 1.38
N ASN A 369 14.77 -13.56 1.45
CA ASN A 369 16.13 -13.30 0.96
C ASN A 369 16.32 -13.67 -0.53
N THR A 370 15.26 -14.11 -1.17
CA THR A 370 15.27 -14.51 -2.58
C THR A 370 14.69 -13.34 -3.41
N PRO A 371 15.07 -13.21 -4.69
CA PRO A 371 14.59 -12.13 -5.55
C PRO A 371 13.07 -12.11 -5.71
N TYR A 372 12.48 -10.94 -5.97
CA TYR A 372 11.03 -10.76 -6.00
C TYR A 372 10.36 -11.74 -6.96
N LEU A 373 10.79 -11.76 -8.24
CA LEU A 373 10.16 -12.56 -9.29
C LEU A 373 10.22 -14.07 -8.99
N ALA A 374 11.38 -14.58 -8.58
CA ALA A 374 11.57 -15.99 -8.25
C ALA A 374 10.66 -16.45 -7.09
N ASN A 375 10.44 -15.59 -6.08
CA ASN A 375 9.53 -15.90 -4.99
C ASN A 375 8.08 -15.92 -5.42
N ILE A 376 7.66 -14.94 -6.23
CA ILE A 376 6.29 -14.86 -6.73
C ILE A 376 5.97 -16.12 -7.53
N GLU A 377 6.84 -16.53 -8.46
CA GLU A 377 6.67 -17.76 -9.25
C GLU A 377 6.58 -19.00 -8.37
N THR A 378 7.42 -19.11 -7.33
CA THR A 378 7.41 -20.27 -6.43
C THR A 378 6.13 -20.31 -5.59
N LEU A 379 5.76 -19.18 -4.98
CA LEU A 379 4.55 -19.08 -4.17
C LEU A 379 3.31 -19.33 -5.01
N ASP A 380 3.28 -18.87 -6.27
CA ASP A 380 2.19 -19.11 -7.20
C ASP A 380 2.10 -20.59 -7.60
N TYR A 381 3.24 -21.21 -7.98
CA TYR A 381 3.33 -22.64 -8.28
C TYR A 381 2.76 -23.51 -7.15
N LEU A 382 3.02 -23.13 -5.90
CA LEU A 382 2.55 -23.84 -4.71
C LEU A 382 1.13 -23.45 -4.26
N ARG A 383 0.51 -22.49 -4.95
CA ARG A 383 -0.79 -21.89 -4.59
C ARG A 383 -0.80 -21.35 -3.16
N LEU A 384 0.28 -20.65 -2.81
CA LEU A 384 0.46 -19.97 -1.53
C LEU A 384 0.42 -18.45 -1.68
N LEU A 385 0.68 -17.93 -2.89
CA LEU A 385 0.72 -16.49 -3.16
C LEU A 385 -0.59 -15.81 -2.75
N GLU A 386 -1.73 -16.46 -2.98
CA GLU A 386 -3.07 -15.96 -2.63
C GLU A 386 -3.26 -15.67 -1.13
N TYR A 387 -2.44 -16.25 -0.25
CA TYR A 387 -2.56 -16.04 1.20
C TYR A 387 -1.81 -14.80 1.70
N PHE A 388 -0.89 -14.25 0.91
CA PHE A 388 -0.07 -13.11 1.31
C PHE A 388 -0.59 -11.80 0.73
N ASP A 389 -0.80 -10.80 1.59
CA ASP A 389 -1.20 -9.46 1.17
C ASP A 389 -0.04 -8.68 0.54
N LYS A 390 1.21 -9.04 0.87
CA LYS A 390 2.42 -8.46 0.24
C LYS A 390 3.66 -9.34 0.41
N VAL A 391 4.55 -9.28 -0.57
CA VAL A 391 5.88 -9.90 -0.54
C VAL A 391 6.96 -8.82 -0.45
N TYR A 392 7.83 -8.93 0.56
CA TYR A 392 9.04 -8.15 0.75
C TYR A 392 10.26 -9.00 0.43
N SER A 393 10.97 -8.61 -0.61
CA SER A 393 12.22 -9.22 -1.04
C SER A 393 13.37 -8.22 -0.94
N ILE A 394 14.59 -8.73 -0.79
CA ILE A 394 15.81 -7.93 -0.63
C ILE A 394 16.13 -7.03 -1.82
N ASP A 395 15.64 -7.39 -3.00
CA ASP A 395 15.98 -6.72 -4.25
C ASP A 395 15.06 -5.58 -4.66
N LYS A 396 13.79 -5.63 -4.22
CA LYS A 396 12.77 -4.62 -4.53
C LYS A 396 12.87 -3.40 -3.64
N TYR A 397 13.39 -3.57 -2.42
CA TYR A 397 13.38 -2.53 -1.40
C TYR A 397 14.77 -2.12 -0.90
N ASN A 398 15.86 -2.64 -1.49
CA ASN A 398 17.25 -2.36 -1.10
C ASN A 398 17.55 -2.59 0.40
N PHE A 399 16.79 -3.46 1.07
CA PHE A 399 17.00 -3.83 2.46
C PHE A 399 17.60 -5.23 2.57
N ILE A 400 18.47 -5.44 3.55
CA ILE A 400 18.94 -6.77 3.93
C ILE A 400 17.90 -7.38 4.87
N LYS A 401 17.52 -8.65 4.66
CA LYS A 401 16.77 -9.42 5.65
C LYS A 401 17.76 -10.24 6.49
N PRO A 402 17.63 -10.20 7.82
CA PRO A 402 16.72 -9.37 8.60
C PRO A 402 17.30 -7.95 8.81
N SER A 403 16.45 -6.93 8.99
CA SER A 403 16.88 -5.59 9.43
C SER A 403 15.76 -4.94 10.23
N VAL A 404 16.06 -4.04 11.17
CA VAL A 404 15.01 -3.35 11.94
C VAL A 404 14.17 -2.49 11.00
N GLU A 405 14.82 -1.84 10.05
CA GLU A 405 14.26 -0.95 9.05
C GLU A 405 13.18 -1.64 8.20
N ILE A 406 13.38 -2.90 7.80
CA ILE A 406 12.36 -3.60 7.00
C ILE A 406 11.11 -3.90 7.82
N PHE A 407 11.25 -4.24 9.10
CA PHE A 407 10.12 -4.50 9.99
C PHE A 407 9.38 -3.22 10.36
N GLU A 408 10.10 -2.12 10.60
CA GLU A 408 9.50 -0.79 10.77
C GLU A 408 8.74 -0.36 9.52
N ARG A 409 9.32 -0.58 8.33
CA ARG A 409 8.67 -0.31 7.06
C ARG A 409 7.40 -1.14 6.89
N ILE A 410 7.43 -2.43 7.22
CA ILE A 410 6.25 -3.30 7.19
C ILE A 410 5.16 -2.77 8.13
N LYS A 411 5.49 -2.40 9.38
CA LYS A 411 4.52 -1.83 10.32
C LYS A 411 3.86 -0.58 9.78
N MET A 412 4.67 0.31 9.24
CA MET A 412 4.25 1.59 8.69
C MET A 412 3.37 1.41 7.47
N ASP A 413 3.79 0.54 6.54
CA ASP A 413 3.00 0.19 5.38
C ASP A 413 1.61 -0.24 5.85
N PHE A 414 1.49 -1.19 6.76
CA PHE A 414 0.18 -1.76 7.10
C PHE A 414 -0.57 -1.08 8.24
N GLY A 415 0.00 -0.03 8.85
CA GLY A 415 -0.59 0.65 10.01
C GLY A 415 -0.95 -0.31 11.16
N ALA A 416 -0.17 -1.38 11.33
CA ALA A 416 -0.52 -2.46 12.25
C ALA A 416 -0.32 -2.07 13.73
N GLU A 417 -1.30 -2.37 14.59
CA GLU A 417 -1.20 -2.14 16.04
C GLU A 417 -0.49 -3.31 16.75
N GLN A 418 -0.61 -4.52 16.21
CA GLN A 418 0.08 -5.71 16.71
C GLN A 418 0.82 -6.39 15.57
N GLY A 419 2.10 -6.67 15.78
CA GLY A 419 2.94 -7.38 14.81
C GLY A 419 3.46 -8.68 15.38
N TYR A 420 3.34 -9.76 14.61
CA TYR A 420 4.02 -11.03 14.87
C TYR A 420 5.00 -11.33 13.75
N SER A 421 6.18 -11.87 14.08
CA SER A 421 7.12 -12.40 13.11
C SER A 421 7.27 -13.90 13.35
N ILE A 422 7.06 -14.69 12.32
CA ILE A 422 7.18 -16.15 12.33
C ILE A 422 8.41 -16.51 11.48
N GLY A 423 9.38 -17.16 12.10
CA GLY A 423 10.67 -17.52 11.52
C GLY A 423 11.17 -18.86 12.04
N ASP A 424 12.16 -19.46 11.38
CA ASP A 424 12.74 -20.75 11.79
C ASP A 424 14.11 -20.60 12.47
N ASN A 425 14.66 -19.37 12.50
CA ASN A 425 15.90 -19.02 13.18
C ASN A 425 15.73 -17.80 14.09
N ALA A 426 15.92 -18.01 15.40
CA ALA A 426 15.81 -16.96 16.42
C ALA A 426 16.77 -15.78 16.16
N HIS A 427 18.05 -16.04 15.89
CA HIS A 427 19.05 -14.99 15.73
C HIS A 427 19.02 -14.34 14.35
N LYS A 428 18.76 -15.14 13.31
CA LYS A 428 18.81 -14.67 11.92
C LYS A 428 17.50 -14.12 11.38
N ASP A 429 16.35 -14.41 11.97
CA ASP A 429 15.08 -13.96 11.38
C ASP A 429 14.29 -13.11 12.37
N LEU A 430 14.35 -13.44 13.66
CA LEU A 430 13.40 -12.95 14.65
C LEU A 430 13.92 -11.79 15.52
N LEU A 431 15.21 -11.73 15.84
CA LEU A 431 15.74 -10.66 16.70
C LEU A 431 15.49 -9.24 16.16
N PRO A 432 15.76 -8.93 14.87
CA PRO A 432 15.48 -7.59 14.34
C PRO A 432 13.98 -7.26 14.31
N ALA A 433 13.11 -8.27 14.17
CA ALA A 433 11.67 -8.09 14.31
C ALA A 433 11.30 -7.67 15.74
N LYS A 434 11.92 -8.30 16.74
CA LYS A 434 11.73 -7.99 18.15
C LYS A 434 12.17 -6.57 18.49
N GLU A 435 13.32 -6.15 17.99
CA GLU A 435 13.82 -4.78 18.11
C GLU A 435 12.87 -3.76 17.47
N ALA A 436 12.30 -4.09 16.31
CA ALA A 436 11.24 -3.31 15.68
C ALA A 436 9.89 -3.40 16.42
N GLY A 437 9.81 -4.10 17.56
CA GLY A 437 8.62 -4.23 18.41
C GLY A 437 7.58 -5.24 17.93
N PHE A 438 7.98 -6.27 17.18
CA PHE A 438 7.14 -7.43 16.88
C PHE A 438 7.25 -8.45 18.01
N LYS A 439 6.16 -9.20 18.25
CA LYS A 439 6.22 -10.46 18.98
C LYS A 439 6.80 -11.53 18.06
N THR A 440 7.74 -12.30 18.57
CA THR A 440 8.50 -13.28 17.79
C THR A 440 8.04 -14.69 18.07
N ILE A 441 7.85 -15.47 17.00
CA ILE A 441 7.36 -16.83 17.06
C ILE A 441 8.35 -17.72 16.30
N LEU A 442 9.01 -18.62 17.02
CA LEU A 442 9.86 -19.63 16.42
C LEU A 442 9.00 -20.81 15.92
N PHE A 443 9.12 -21.13 14.64
CA PHE A 443 8.40 -22.22 14.00
C PHE A 443 9.23 -23.52 13.95
N GLY A 444 8.63 -24.64 14.36
CA GLY A 444 9.19 -26.00 14.26
C GLY A 444 9.91 -26.50 15.52
N ASP A 445 10.53 -27.68 15.42
CA ASP A 445 10.99 -28.46 16.59
C ASP A 445 12.39 -28.11 17.13
N LYS A 446 13.12 -27.20 16.47
CA LYS A 446 14.50 -26.82 16.84
C LYS A 446 14.64 -26.42 18.33
N LYS A 447 15.75 -26.81 18.97
CA LYS A 447 16.01 -26.60 20.41
C LYS A 447 15.80 -25.12 20.81
N LYS A 448 15.27 -24.90 22.02
CA LYS A 448 15.07 -23.57 22.62
C LYS A 448 16.32 -22.71 22.44
N VAL A 449 16.14 -21.54 21.82
CA VAL A 449 17.12 -20.46 21.81
C VAL A 449 16.53 -19.32 22.64
N SER A 450 17.32 -18.77 23.57
CA SER A 450 16.93 -17.60 24.37
C SER A 450 16.66 -16.39 23.46
N GLY A 451 15.60 -15.62 23.73
CA GLY A 451 15.37 -14.32 23.08
C GLY A 451 14.09 -14.20 22.24
N VAL A 452 13.41 -15.31 21.91
CA VAL A 452 12.09 -15.29 21.22
C VAL A 452 10.93 -15.33 22.22
N ASP A 453 9.78 -14.77 21.84
CA ASP A 453 8.61 -14.65 22.74
C ASP A 453 7.80 -15.94 22.81
N TYR A 454 7.62 -16.62 21.68
CA TYR A 454 6.82 -17.84 21.58
C TYR A 454 7.47 -18.89 20.68
N LYS A 455 7.03 -20.14 20.84
CA LYS A 455 7.39 -21.27 19.97
C LYS A 455 6.12 -22.02 19.56
N ILE A 456 6.00 -22.35 18.28
CA ILE A 456 4.91 -23.17 17.76
C ILE A 456 5.44 -24.30 16.87
N ASP A 457 4.71 -25.39 16.87
CA ASP A 457 4.84 -26.58 16.00
C ASP A 457 3.51 -26.87 15.27
N ASP A 458 2.39 -26.37 15.80
CA ASP A 458 1.05 -26.55 15.28
C ASP A 458 0.19 -25.25 15.32
N LEU A 459 -0.97 -25.31 14.66
CA LEU A 459 -1.94 -24.22 14.59
C LEU A 459 -2.64 -23.94 15.94
N ALA A 460 -2.76 -24.94 16.82
CA ALA A 460 -3.52 -24.80 18.06
C ALA A 460 -2.85 -23.80 19.00
N LYS A 461 -1.52 -23.94 19.21
CA LYS A 461 -0.73 -22.98 20.01
C LYS A 461 -0.75 -21.58 19.41
N LEU A 462 -0.75 -21.48 18.08
CA LEU A 462 -0.76 -20.19 17.41
C LEU A 462 -2.05 -19.40 17.65
N LYS A 463 -3.20 -20.08 17.68
CA LYS A 463 -4.49 -19.45 18.00
C LYS A 463 -4.50 -18.83 19.38
N GLU A 464 -3.93 -19.52 20.37
CA GLU A 464 -3.81 -19.01 21.75
C GLU A 464 -2.93 -17.76 21.82
N ILE A 465 -1.81 -17.75 21.09
CA ILE A 465 -0.84 -16.65 21.10
C ILE A 465 -1.41 -15.36 20.49
N ILE A 466 -2.11 -15.48 19.36
CA ILE A 466 -2.59 -14.33 18.59
C ILE A 466 -3.94 -13.83 19.14
N ASN A 467 -4.60 -14.60 20.00
CA ASN A 467 -5.87 -14.25 20.65
C ASN A 467 -6.95 -13.82 19.63
N LEU A 468 -6.96 -14.48 18.47
CA LEU A 468 -8.04 -14.35 17.49
C LEU A 468 -9.25 -15.11 18.04
N LYS A 469 -10.43 -14.50 18.04
CA LYS A 469 -11.66 -15.22 18.42
C LYS A 469 -11.82 -16.43 17.51
N ASN A 470 -12.26 -17.56 18.07
CA ASN A 470 -12.67 -18.70 17.27
C ASN A 470 -13.86 -18.28 16.41
N ASP A 471 -13.68 -18.25 15.09
CA ASP A 471 -14.81 -18.25 14.17
C ASP A 471 -15.45 -19.64 14.27
N ASN A 472 -16.66 -19.69 14.85
CA ASN A 472 -17.53 -20.88 14.85
C ASN A 472 -18.15 -21.08 13.48
#